data_AF-E4X8V3-F1
#
_entry.id   AF-E4X8V3-F1
#
_cell.length_a   1.000
_cell.length_b   1.000
_cell.length_c   1.000
_cell.angle_alpha   90.00
_cell.angle_beta   90.00
_cell.angle_gamma   90.00
#
_symmetry.space_group_name_H-M   'P 1'
#
loop_
_entity.id
_entity.type
_entity.pdbx_description
1 polymer ?
#
loop_
_entity_poly.entity_id
_entity_poly.type
_entity_poly.pdbx_seq_one_letter_code
_entity_poly.pdbx_strand_id
1 'polypeptide(L)' 'MFMWGVLYHFVFASCWITVQNSSKNSPAIAANCFWWFDFCVFAFEAIQMAGLTNTVQIKGITDQGAPTVK' A
#
# COMPACT_ATOMS: atom_id res chain seq x y z
N MET A 1 -7.90 -0.26 7.08
CA MET A 1 -8.21 -1.51 6.32
C MET A 1 -7.30 -1.71 5.12
N PHE A 2 -7.04 -0.68 4.29
CA PHE A 2 -6.19 -0.81 3.09
C PHE A 2 -4.78 -1.39 3.36
N MET A 3 -4.08 -0.90 4.39
CA MET A 3 -2.72 -1.35 4.73
C MET A 3 -2.62 -2.85 5.08
N TRP A 4 -3.65 -3.40 5.73
CA TRP A 4 -3.73 -4.83 6.03
C TRP A 4 -3.93 -5.69 4.77
N GLY A 5 -4.67 -5.18 3.78
CA GLY A 5 -4.83 -5.85 2.48
C GLY A 5 -3.53 -5.87 1.67
N VAL A 6 -2.77 -4.77 1.70
CA VAL A 6 -1.44 -4.70 1.08
C VAL A 6 -0.48 -5.68 1.75
N LEU A 7 -0.42 -5.70 3.09
CA LEU A 7 0.40 -6.66 3.83
C LEU A 7 0.06 -8.12 3.46
N TYR A 8 -1.22 -8.45 3.40
CA TYR A 8 -1.67 -9.81 3.05
C TYR A 8 -1.20 -10.23 1.65
N HIS A 9 -1.21 -9.31 0.67
CA HIS A 9 -0.74 -9.58 -0.68
C HIS A 9 0.76 -9.89 -0.73
N PHE A 10 1.59 -9.11 -0.02
CA PHE A 10 3.03 -9.33 0.03
C PHE A 10 3.42 -10.61 0.78
N VAL A 11 2.70 -10.94 1.87
CA VAL A 11 2.88 -12.21 2.61
C VAL A 11 2.47 -13.41 1.74
N PHE A 12 1.36 -13.30 1.01
CA PHE A 12 0.93 -14.36 0.10
C PHE A 12 1.93 -14.56 -1.05
N ALA A 13 2.41 -13.47 -1.66
CA ALA A 13 3.39 -13.52 -2.73
C ALA A 13 4.72 -14.14 -2.26
N SER A 14 5.22 -13.77 -1.08
CA SER A 14 6.47 -14.34 -0.54
C SER A 14 6.33 -15.83 -0.19
N CYS A 15 5.21 -16.24 0.42
CA CYS A 15 4.90 -17.66 0.64
C CYS A 15 4.81 -18.43 -0.68
N TRP A 16 4.14 -17.88 -1.69
CA TRP A 16 4.00 -18.52 -2.99
C TRP A 16 5.36 -18.72 -3.68
N ILE A 17 6.22 -17.70 -3.70
CA ILE A 17 7.58 -17.79 -4.25
C ILE A 17 8.41 -18.84 -3.51
N THR A 18 8.29 -18.89 -2.18
CA THR A 18 9.03 -19.82 -1.33
C THR A 18 8.58 -21.27 -1.56
N VAL A 19 7.28 -21.50 -1.73
CA VAL A 19 6.70 -22.83 -1.91
C VAL A 19 6.85 -23.32 -3.35
N GLN A 20 6.66 -22.46 -4.33
CA GLN A 20 6.59 -22.86 -5.75
C GLN A 20 7.97 -22.99 -6.40
N ASN A 21 8.97 -22.23 -5.94
CA ASN A 21 10.35 -22.41 -6.39
C ASN A 21 11.16 -23.11 -5.28
N SER A 22 11.57 -24.36 -5.46
CA SER A 22 12.56 -25.04 -4.61
C SER A 22 14.02 -24.66 -4.93
N SER A 23 14.21 -23.57 -5.68
CA SER A 23 15.53 -23.00 -5.98
C SER A 23 16.21 -22.51 -4.71
N LYS A 24 17.54 -22.66 -4.63
CA LYS A 24 18.36 -22.14 -3.51
C LYS A 24 18.19 -20.62 -3.29
N ASN A 25 17.71 -19.89 -4.30
CA ASN A 25 17.53 -18.43 -4.24
C ASN A 25 16.11 -17.99 -3.81
N SER A 26 15.15 -18.91 -3.68
CA SER A 26 13.75 -18.55 -3.34
C SER A 26 13.60 -17.79 -2.02
N PRO A 27 14.33 -18.12 -0.95
CA PRO A 27 14.27 -17.34 0.29
C PRO A 27 14.73 -15.89 0.11
N ALA A 28 15.75 -15.66 -0.74
CA ALA A 28 16.26 -14.33 -1.02
C ALA A 28 15.25 -13.49 -1.84
N ILE A 29 14.54 -14.12 -2.77
CA ILE A 29 13.48 -13.46 -3.54
C ILE A 29 12.29 -13.12 -2.64
N ALA A 30 11.90 -14.04 -1.74
CA ALA A 30 10.85 -13.80 -0.76
C ALA A 30 11.22 -12.66 0.22
N ALA A 31 12.47 -12.60 0.68
CA ALA A 31 12.96 -11.49 1.50
C ALA A 31 12.90 -10.14 0.76
N ASN A 32 13.19 -10.13 -0.55
CA ASN A 32 13.06 -8.94 -1.38
C ASN A 32 11.61 -8.44 -1.45
N CYS A 33 10.61 -9.33 -1.48
CA CYS A 33 9.19 -8.92 -1.43
C CYS A 33 8.85 -8.15 -0.15
N PHE A 34 9.37 -8.57 1.01
CA PHE A 34 9.16 -7.84 2.26
C PHE A 34 9.86 -6.48 2.28
N TRP A 35 11.03 -6.39 1.64
CA TRP A 35 11.75 -5.12 1.51
C TRP A 35 10.97 -4.09 0.68
N TRP A 36 10.31 -4.54 -0.40
CA TRP A 36 9.40 -3.70 -1.19
C TRP A 36 8.15 -3.28 -0.41
N PHE A 37 7.60 -4.16 0.44
CA PHE A 37 6.49 -3.80 1.31
C PHE A 37 6.86 -2.65 2.26
N ASP A 38 8.00 -2.75 2.95
CA ASP A 38 8.47 -1.70 3.87
C ASP A 38 8.68 -0.37 3.13
N PHE A 39 9.24 -0.40 1.92
CA PHE A 39 9.39 0.80 1.10
C PHE A 39 8.04 1.44 0.76
N CYS A 40 7.03 0.64 0.40
CA CYS A 40 5.69 1.13 0.12
C CYS A 40 5.03 1.76 1.37
N VAL A 41 5.19 1.15 2.55
CA VAL A 41 4.67 1.71 3.80
C VAL A 41 5.35 3.05 4.11
N PHE A 42 6.68 3.10 4.02
CA PHE A 42 7.45 4.31 4.29
C PHE A 42 7.06 5.45 3.32
N ALA A 43 6.87 5.14 2.04
CA ALA A 43 6.42 6.12 1.06
C ALA A 43 5.00 6.62 1.37
N PHE A 44 4.08 5.74 1.79
CA PHE A 44 2.71 6.12 2.12
C PHE A 44 2.65 7.02 3.37
N GLU A 45 3.42 6.68 4.40
CA GLU A 45 3.57 7.51 5.61
C GLU A 45 4.20 8.87 5.28
N ALA A 46 5.23 8.90 4.42
CA ALA A 46 5.85 10.15 3.97
C ALA A 46 4.88 11.03 3.17
N ILE A 47 4.06 10.45 2.29
CA ILE A 47 3.01 11.16 1.53
C ILE A 47 1.97 11.77 2.49
N GLN A 48 1.56 11.01 3.51
CA GLN A 48 0.61 11.47 4.51
C GLN A 48 1.20 12.60 5.36
N MET A 49 2.45 12.47 5.82
CA MET A 49 3.16 13.50 6.59
C MET A 49 3.44 14.76 5.78
N ALA A 50 3.75 14.63 4.49
CA ALA A 50 3.95 15.76 3.59
C ALA A 50 2.64 16.50 3.26
N GLY A 51 1.49 16.00 3.69
CA GLY A 51 0.19 16.59 3.37
C GLY A 51 -0.10 16.62 1.87
N LEU A 52 0.58 15.78 1.08
CA LEU A 52 0.43 15.70 -0.37
C LEU A 52 -0.98 15.25 -0.77
N THR A 53 -1.70 14.60 0.13
CA THR A 53 -3.11 14.26 -0.05
C THR A 53 -4.07 15.43 0.18
N ASN A 54 -3.63 16.52 0.84
CA ASN A 54 -4.46 17.70 1.09
C ASN A 54 -4.54 18.67 -0.11
N THR A 55 -3.57 18.59 -1.03
CA THR A 55 -3.54 19.40 -2.25
C THR A 55 -4.24 18.75 -3.44
N VAL A 56 -4.58 17.46 -3.35
CA VAL A 56 -5.39 16.78 -4.38
C VAL A 56 -6.85 17.01 -4.05
N GLN A 57 -7.41 18.13 -4.50
CA GLN A 57 -8.86 18.20 -4.68
C GLN A 57 -9.26 17.12 -5.68
N ILE A 58 -9.80 16.01 -5.17
CA ILE A 58 -10.45 15.00 -6.01
C ILE A 58 -11.67 15.71 -6.64
N LYS A 59 -11.48 16.20 -7.86
CA LYS A 59 -12.53 16.87 -8.64
C LYS A 59 -13.61 15.83 -8.96
N GLY A 60 -14.60 15.71 -8.07
CA GLY A 60 -15.64 14.67 -8.14
C GLY A 60 -16.24 14.27 -6.79
N ILE A 61 -15.60 14.60 -5.66
CA ILE A 61 -16.23 14.53 -4.32
C ILE A 61 -16.50 15.96 -3.89
N THR A 62 -17.42 16.63 -4.57
CA THR A 62 -18.10 17.77 -3.98
C THR A 62 -19.24 17.21 -3.15
N ASP A 63 -19.39 17.72 -1.92
CA ASP A 63 -20.57 17.54 -1.08
C ASP A 63 -21.80 18.16 -1.78
N GLN A 64 -22.30 17.52 -2.84
CA GLN A 64 -23.55 17.88 -3.53
C GLN A 64 -24.77 17.54 -2.65
N GLY A 65 -24.79 17.97 -1.39
CA GLY A 65 -25.89 17.62 -0.49
C GLY A 65 -26.04 18.42 0.79
N ALA A 66 -25.14 19.34 1.15
CA ALA A 66 -25.37 20.18 2.33
C ALA A 66 -26.08 21.48 1.89
N PRO A 67 -27.41 21.64 2.11
CA PRO A 67 -28.06 22.91 1.86
C PRO A 67 -27.48 23.96 2.78
N THR A 68 -27.05 25.08 2.19
CA THR A 68 -26.66 26.28 2.93
C THR A 68 -27.90 26.87 3.60
N VAL A 69 -27.95 26.79 4.92
CA VAL A 69 -28.96 27.50 5.73
C VAL A 69 -28.61 28.99 5.66
N LYS A 70 -29.48 29.78 5.05
CA LYS A 70 -29.48 31.24 5.16
C LYS A 70 -30.04 31.66 6.50
#